data_AF-A0A848YP10-F1
#
_entry.id   AF-A0A848YP10-F1
#
_cell.length_a   1.000
_cell.length_b   1.000
_cell.length_c   1.000
_cell.angle_alpha   90.00
_cell.angle_beta   90.00
_cell.angle_gamma   90.00
#
_symmetry.space_group_name_H-M   'P 1'
#
loop_
_entity.id
_entity.type
_entity.pdbx_description
1 polymer ?
#
loop_
_entity_poly.entity_id
_entity_poly.type
_entity_poly.pdbx_seq_one_letter_code
_entity_poly.pdbx_strand_id
1 'polypeptide(L)'
;MNPIDPEKTAMARAEDLRVKRQELMRLSPQKALDQILESPQAVALVHSFAEEDFYLLVNDIGPDDSLPLLGMASNRQWNYILDIESWSKDRLDIKALTAWMNRLLTADSRRLIRWCFEENMETVRLYLFRTIDIHIREYDQAPSDLGDGFFSDDDTYYVRIREEGDPGDETGREKALKYKFLSEFLGRLSVYDHVRYQNLLMESAAVLPAESEEELFRLRNVHLAEKGFLPSHEAVGIYQGLKVTELHRQGIKHLRKSTSSITMLPVPLSSANLLNDESLFARSLAQIQDAGVIMELQAEFAGLSNQVISADGVRIHDRQVLQAVVKKVSDYLDLGLELILEGKTTPESSATLIEKYPLINIFRVGYGAVLELKWRAQKWQKDSWFTRTGLPLSFWGEKWLGLLGGLLIDKPKYFTNHADGVLYREFESHADILHTRDNLTEIIRADNLLSLMDIRIKSMTVYRYLSFHNLILTLWANDFLAMPPQAEEPIPIPMGTFKKLHERLWKGGIPPRKIRDDIKAHFLDVLSRRSGLKNYEITEQLGAVLEGLFTDIEMELGEVPGKGLDPRFIQLFLIRNSGKTTSTDEKS
;
A
#
# COMPACT_ATOMS: atom_id res chain seq x y z
N MET A 1 -15.74 -5.25 58.00
CA MET A 1 -15.34 -5.72 56.66
C MET A 1 -16.28 -5.07 55.66
N ASN A 2 -15.82 -4.02 54.96
CA ASN A 2 -16.62 -3.45 53.87
C ASN A 2 -16.69 -4.50 52.74
N PRO A 3 -17.86 -4.76 52.15
CA PRO A 3 -17.95 -5.64 50.99
C PRO A 3 -17.11 -5.04 49.86
N ILE A 4 -16.14 -5.80 49.37
CA ILE A 4 -15.34 -5.43 48.20
C ILE A 4 -16.31 -5.41 47.02
N ASP A 5 -16.44 -4.24 46.42
CA ASP A 5 -17.27 -4.02 45.23
C ASP A 5 -16.70 -4.85 44.06
N PRO A 6 -17.42 -5.88 43.57
CA PRO A 6 -16.92 -6.78 42.54
C PRO A 6 -16.64 -6.06 41.21
N GLU A 7 -17.38 -4.98 40.90
CA GLU A 7 -17.13 -4.18 39.69
C GLU A 7 -15.79 -3.44 39.77
N LYS A 8 -15.46 -2.86 40.93
CA LYS A 8 -14.18 -2.16 41.12
C LYS A 8 -12.99 -3.09 41.03
N THR A 9 -13.14 -4.34 41.49
CA THR A 9 -12.08 -5.34 41.44
C THR A 9 -11.87 -5.87 40.02
N ALA A 10 -12.96 -6.05 39.26
CA ALA A 10 -12.88 -6.40 37.83
C ALA A 10 -12.21 -5.28 37.01
N MET A 11 -12.56 -4.02 37.25
CA MET A 11 -11.94 -2.86 36.60
C MET A 11 -10.46 -2.74 36.91
N ALA A 12 -10.05 -2.88 38.18
CA ALA A 12 -8.65 -2.83 38.56
C ALA A 12 -7.82 -3.94 37.89
N ARG A 13 -8.40 -5.14 37.77
CA ARG A 13 -7.74 -6.27 37.09
C ARG A 13 -7.63 -6.05 35.57
N ALA A 14 -8.65 -5.49 34.94
CA ALA A 14 -8.63 -5.16 33.52
C ALA A 14 -7.54 -4.12 33.20
N GLU A 15 -7.36 -3.14 34.09
CA GLU A 15 -6.33 -2.11 33.96
C GLU A 15 -4.91 -2.68 34.16
N ASP A 16 -4.70 -3.54 35.15
CA ASP A 16 -3.42 -4.23 35.35
C ASP A 16 -3.01 -5.06 34.13
N LEU A 17 -3.96 -5.83 33.57
CA LEU A 17 -3.74 -6.58 32.34
C LEU A 17 -3.42 -5.65 31.15
N ARG A 18 -4.08 -4.48 31.07
CA ARG A 18 -3.83 -3.50 30.01
C ARG A 18 -2.41 -2.95 30.06
N VAL A 19 -1.94 -2.53 31.24
CA VAL A 19 -0.57 -2.04 31.44
C VAL A 19 0.43 -3.12 31.06
N LYS A 20 0.21 -4.35 31.52
CA LYS A 20 1.10 -5.48 31.22
C LYS A 20 1.16 -5.80 29.72
N ARG A 21 0.05 -5.70 28.99
CA ARG A 21 0.05 -5.84 27.51
C ARG A 21 0.88 -4.77 26.82
N GLN A 22 0.77 -3.52 27.25
CA GLN A 22 1.54 -2.42 26.67
C GLN A 22 3.05 -2.64 26.85
N GLU A 23 3.46 -3.15 28.01
CA GLU A 23 4.86 -3.52 28.26
C GLU A 23 5.31 -4.67 27.36
N LEU A 24 4.52 -5.74 27.26
CA LEU A 24 4.85 -6.90 26.44
C LEU A 24 5.02 -6.56 24.95
N MET A 25 4.15 -5.70 24.41
CA MET A 25 4.20 -5.32 23.00
C MET A 25 5.46 -4.52 22.63
N ARG A 26 6.15 -3.93 23.61
CA ARG A 26 7.43 -3.22 23.41
C ARG A 26 8.65 -4.15 23.44
N LEU A 27 8.48 -5.41 23.89
CA LEU A 27 9.56 -6.38 23.95
C LEU A 27 9.75 -7.10 22.60
N SER A 28 10.89 -7.77 22.46
CA SER A 28 11.10 -8.71 21.34
C SER A 28 10.17 -9.92 21.49
N PRO A 29 9.73 -10.55 20.37
CA PRO A 29 8.73 -11.60 20.39
C PRO A 29 9.04 -12.75 21.36
N GLN A 30 10.26 -13.29 21.35
CA GLN A 30 10.66 -14.35 22.31
C GLN A 30 10.60 -13.90 23.77
N LYS A 31 10.99 -12.66 24.09
CA LYS A 31 10.93 -12.16 25.47
C LYS A 31 9.48 -11.94 25.92
N ALA A 32 8.62 -11.51 25.00
CA ALA A 32 7.19 -11.38 25.27
C ALA A 32 6.58 -12.76 25.55
N LEU A 33 6.94 -13.79 24.76
CA LEU A 33 6.53 -15.18 25.01
C LEU A 33 6.94 -15.64 26.42
N ASP A 34 8.22 -15.53 26.76
CA ASP A 34 8.74 -15.97 28.06
C ASP A 34 8.00 -15.29 29.22
N GLN A 35 7.80 -13.97 29.15
CA GLN A 35 7.09 -13.23 30.19
C GLN A 35 5.60 -13.58 30.29
N ILE A 36 4.95 -13.93 29.18
CA ILE A 36 3.56 -14.41 29.21
C ILE A 36 3.49 -15.76 29.93
N LEU A 37 4.42 -16.68 29.61
CA LEU A 37 4.46 -18.03 30.19
C LEU A 37 4.81 -18.00 31.69
N GLU A 38 5.68 -17.09 32.12
CA GLU A 38 6.05 -16.90 33.53
C GLU A 38 4.96 -16.16 34.34
N SER A 39 3.96 -15.58 33.68
CA SER A 39 2.90 -14.83 34.35
C SER A 39 2.00 -15.76 35.17
N PRO A 40 1.73 -15.46 36.46
CA PRO A 40 0.78 -16.21 37.28
C PRO A 40 -0.65 -16.23 36.71
N GLN A 41 -0.96 -15.35 35.77
CA GLN A 41 -2.26 -15.23 35.10
C GLN A 41 -2.12 -15.33 33.57
N ALA A 42 -1.26 -16.23 33.07
CA ALA A 42 -0.95 -16.37 31.64
C ALA A 42 -2.19 -16.43 30.74
N VAL A 43 -3.18 -17.29 31.06
CA VAL A 43 -4.44 -17.40 30.27
C VAL A 43 -5.23 -16.09 30.24
N ALA A 44 -5.41 -15.45 31.39
CA ALA A 44 -6.14 -14.18 31.46
C ALA A 44 -5.41 -13.08 30.69
N LEU A 45 -4.08 -13.09 30.70
CA LEU A 45 -3.25 -12.17 29.96
C LEU A 45 -3.37 -12.39 28.45
N VAL A 46 -3.29 -13.64 27.97
CA VAL A 46 -3.50 -14.00 26.56
C VAL A 46 -4.90 -13.58 26.09
N HIS A 47 -5.94 -13.91 26.85
CA HIS A 47 -7.33 -13.53 26.53
C HIS A 47 -7.57 -12.03 26.52
N SER A 48 -6.68 -11.27 27.16
CA SER A 48 -6.81 -9.82 27.22
C SER A 48 -6.24 -9.12 25.97
N PHE A 49 -5.50 -9.83 25.10
CA PHE A 49 -5.09 -9.28 23.80
C PHE A 49 -6.28 -9.21 22.85
N ALA A 50 -6.33 -8.12 22.06
CA ALA A 50 -7.18 -8.09 20.88
C ALA A 50 -6.75 -9.20 19.91
N GLU A 51 -7.70 -9.72 19.13
CA GLU A 51 -7.45 -10.84 18.23
C GLU A 51 -6.36 -10.52 17.19
N GLU A 52 -6.31 -9.27 16.71
CA GLU A 52 -5.31 -8.74 15.79
C GLU A 52 -3.91 -8.72 16.40
N ASP A 53 -3.78 -8.21 17.63
CA ASP A 53 -2.49 -8.14 18.34
C ASP A 53 -1.98 -9.55 18.66
N PHE A 54 -2.88 -10.46 19.04
CA PHE A 54 -2.54 -11.85 19.31
C PHE A 54 -2.04 -12.57 18.05
N TYR A 55 -2.73 -12.36 16.92
CA TYR A 55 -2.32 -12.91 15.64
C TYR A 55 -0.94 -12.41 15.21
N LEU A 56 -0.66 -11.11 15.36
CA LEU A 56 0.67 -10.55 15.06
C LEU A 56 1.74 -11.15 15.96
N LEU A 57 1.46 -11.26 17.26
CA LEU A 57 2.39 -11.87 18.22
C LEU A 57 2.73 -13.32 17.84
N VAL A 58 1.73 -14.11 17.46
CA VAL A 58 1.91 -15.50 17.00
C VAL A 58 2.82 -15.58 15.77
N ASN A 59 2.61 -14.71 14.79
CA ASN A 59 3.42 -14.72 13.58
C ASN A 59 4.84 -14.16 13.79
N ASP A 60 5.01 -13.13 14.62
CA ASP A 60 6.33 -12.58 14.95
C ASP A 60 7.21 -13.60 15.71
N ILE A 61 6.60 -14.44 16.55
CA ILE A 61 7.29 -15.55 17.23
C ILE A 61 7.58 -16.68 16.24
N GLY A 62 6.63 -17.00 15.37
CA GLY A 62 6.57 -18.20 14.56
C GLY A 62 5.40 -19.08 14.98
N PRO A 63 4.46 -19.43 14.08
CA PRO A 63 3.26 -20.18 14.44
C PRO A 63 3.53 -21.51 15.17
N ASP A 64 4.56 -22.24 14.76
CA ASP A 64 4.91 -23.54 15.34
C ASP A 64 5.61 -23.41 16.71
N ASP A 65 6.29 -22.29 16.98
CA ASP A 65 6.92 -22.00 18.28
C ASP A 65 5.90 -21.41 19.27
N SER A 66 4.73 -21.00 18.79
CA SER A 66 3.67 -20.35 19.57
C SER A 66 2.60 -21.31 20.12
N LEU A 67 2.76 -22.64 19.97
CA LEU A 67 1.77 -23.63 20.43
C LEU A 67 1.30 -23.44 21.89
N PRO A 68 2.18 -23.10 22.86
CA PRO A 68 1.75 -22.81 24.23
C PRO A 68 0.77 -21.63 24.32
N LEU A 69 0.97 -20.58 23.50
CA LEU A 69 0.05 -19.45 23.43
C LEU A 69 -1.27 -19.83 22.77
N LEU A 70 -1.22 -20.63 21.68
CA LEU A 70 -2.42 -21.12 21.02
C LEU A 70 -3.28 -21.98 21.95
N GLY A 71 -2.67 -22.80 22.81
CA GLY A 71 -3.39 -23.59 23.83
C GLY A 71 -4.13 -22.72 24.85
N MET A 72 -3.57 -21.55 25.19
CA MET A 72 -4.15 -20.57 26.13
C MET A 72 -5.06 -19.51 25.47
N ALA A 73 -5.12 -19.45 24.13
CA ALA A 73 -5.90 -18.44 23.41
C ALA A 73 -7.40 -18.56 23.68
N SER A 74 -8.20 -17.55 23.42
CA SER A 74 -9.67 -17.65 23.45
C SER A 74 -10.23 -18.23 22.13
N ASN A 75 -11.48 -18.70 22.12
CA ASN A 75 -12.12 -19.18 20.89
C ASN A 75 -12.24 -18.07 19.83
N ARG A 76 -12.43 -16.81 20.27
CA ARG A 76 -12.44 -15.64 19.38
C ARG A 76 -11.10 -15.44 18.67
N GLN A 77 -9.99 -15.65 19.39
CA GLN A 77 -8.64 -15.58 18.82
C GLN A 77 -8.39 -16.72 17.82
N TRP A 78 -8.85 -17.94 18.09
CA TRP A 78 -8.78 -19.04 17.12
C TRP A 78 -9.60 -18.77 15.86
N ASN A 79 -10.86 -18.31 16.00
CA ASN A 79 -11.70 -17.94 14.87
C ASN A 79 -11.02 -16.89 14.00
N TYR A 80 -10.46 -15.83 14.61
CA TYR A 80 -9.77 -14.79 13.86
C TYR A 80 -8.56 -15.30 13.08
N ILE A 81 -7.75 -16.18 13.66
CA ILE A 81 -6.63 -16.81 12.95
C ILE A 81 -7.14 -17.56 11.72
N LEU A 82 -8.19 -18.37 11.86
CA LEU A 82 -8.75 -19.10 10.71
C LEU A 82 -9.36 -18.17 9.66
N ASP A 83 -10.03 -17.08 10.07
CA ASP A 83 -10.59 -16.07 9.17
C ASP A 83 -9.51 -15.40 8.31
N ILE A 84 -8.32 -15.16 8.87
CA ILE A 84 -7.21 -14.54 8.13
C ILE A 84 -6.47 -15.58 7.26
N GLU A 85 -6.18 -16.75 7.81
CA GLU A 85 -5.21 -17.68 7.24
C GLU A 85 -5.81 -18.73 6.30
N SER A 86 -7.07 -19.10 6.50
CA SER A 86 -7.68 -20.25 5.81
C SER A 86 -8.34 -19.88 4.49
N TRP A 87 -8.12 -18.67 3.97
CA TRP A 87 -8.85 -18.14 2.83
C TRP A 87 -7.95 -17.50 1.77
N SER A 88 -8.17 -17.93 0.53
CA SER A 88 -7.59 -17.34 -0.67
C SER A 88 -8.67 -16.56 -1.41
N LYS A 89 -8.76 -15.25 -1.10
CA LYS A 89 -9.86 -14.36 -1.49
C LYS A 89 -11.19 -14.83 -0.91
N ASP A 90 -12.07 -15.35 -1.78
CA ASP A 90 -13.41 -15.85 -1.52
C ASP A 90 -13.48 -17.39 -1.47
N ARG A 91 -12.35 -18.08 -1.62
CA ARG A 91 -12.28 -19.55 -1.58
C ARG A 91 -11.53 -20.02 -0.34
N LEU A 92 -12.03 -21.09 0.27
CA LEU A 92 -11.39 -21.73 1.41
C LEU A 92 -10.14 -22.47 0.94
N ASP A 93 -9.01 -22.17 1.57
CA ASP A 93 -7.72 -22.79 1.31
C ASP A 93 -7.54 -24.01 2.23
N ILE A 94 -7.72 -25.19 1.66
CA ILE A 94 -7.70 -26.45 2.41
C ILE A 94 -6.31 -26.76 2.95
N LYS A 95 -5.25 -26.38 2.24
CA LYS A 95 -3.87 -26.60 2.70
C LYS A 95 -3.57 -25.73 3.91
N ALA A 96 -3.91 -24.44 3.84
CA ALA A 96 -3.71 -23.52 4.96
C ALA A 96 -4.58 -23.90 6.17
N LEU A 97 -5.85 -24.24 5.94
CA LEU A 97 -6.76 -24.70 7.00
C LEU A 97 -6.23 -25.97 7.69
N THR A 98 -5.75 -26.95 6.92
CA THR A 98 -5.14 -28.17 7.47
C THR A 98 -3.94 -27.86 8.35
N ALA A 99 -3.04 -26.99 7.89
CA ALA A 99 -1.85 -26.61 8.65
C ALA A 99 -2.21 -25.93 9.98
N TRP A 100 -3.17 -24.99 9.98
CA TRP A 100 -3.61 -24.31 11.19
C TRP A 100 -4.40 -25.21 12.13
N MET A 101 -5.33 -26.03 11.62
CA MET A 101 -6.03 -27.02 12.43
C MET A 101 -5.07 -28.02 13.08
N ASN A 102 -4.01 -28.43 12.38
CA ASN A 102 -2.96 -29.27 12.97
C ASN A 102 -2.20 -28.57 14.11
N ARG A 103 -1.90 -27.27 13.99
CA ARG A 103 -1.31 -26.48 15.10
C ARG A 103 -2.25 -26.43 16.30
N LEU A 104 -3.53 -26.16 16.08
CA LEU A 104 -4.53 -26.13 17.15
C LEU A 104 -4.70 -27.51 17.81
N LEU A 105 -4.67 -28.59 17.03
CA LEU A 105 -4.73 -29.97 17.53
C LEU A 105 -3.51 -30.29 18.41
N THR A 106 -2.33 -29.86 17.97
CA THR A 106 -1.08 -30.04 18.71
C THR A 106 -1.05 -29.21 19.99
N ALA A 107 -1.62 -27.99 19.96
CA ALA A 107 -1.68 -27.08 21.10
C ALA A 107 -2.65 -27.56 22.19
N ASP A 108 -3.89 -27.93 21.82
CA ASP A 108 -4.88 -28.51 22.73
C ASP A 108 -5.91 -29.36 21.97
N SER A 109 -5.61 -30.65 21.85
CA SER A 109 -6.48 -31.59 21.11
C SER A 109 -7.90 -31.69 21.67
N ARG A 110 -8.06 -31.82 23.00
CA ARG A 110 -9.38 -32.00 23.61
C ARG A 110 -10.26 -30.76 23.40
N ARG A 111 -9.66 -29.59 23.51
CA ARG A 111 -10.36 -28.33 23.27
C ARG A 111 -10.73 -28.14 21.80
N LEU A 112 -9.83 -28.47 20.87
CA LEU A 112 -10.12 -28.41 19.44
C LEU A 112 -11.35 -29.23 19.09
N ILE A 113 -11.40 -30.49 19.54
CA ILE A 113 -12.54 -31.36 19.27
C ILE A 113 -13.86 -30.79 19.80
N ARG A 114 -13.86 -30.29 21.04
CA ARG A 114 -15.04 -29.65 21.62
C ARG A 114 -15.47 -28.42 20.80
N TRP A 115 -14.52 -27.56 20.43
CA TRP A 115 -14.79 -26.34 19.66
C TRP A 115 -15.32 -26.63 18.25
N CYS A 116 -14.81 -27.68 17.60
CA CYS A 116 -15.35 -28.18 16.34
C CYS A 116 -16.83 -28.58 16.46
N PHE A 117 -17.21 -29.30 17.51
CA PHE A 117 -18.61 -29.71 17.71
C PHE A 117 -19.53 -28.58 18.16
N GLU A 118 -19.04 -27.63 18.96
CA GLU A 118 -19.88 -26.60 19.60
C GLU A 118 -20.01 -25.31 18.78
N GLU A 119 -18.95 -24.89 18.08
CA GLU A 119 -18.90 -23.56 17.43
C GLU A 119 -18.55 -23.61 15.94
N ASN A 120 -17.85 -24.65 15.46
CA ASN A 120 -17.26 -24.67 14.12
C ASN A 120 -17.71 -25.85 13.24
N MET A 121 -18.92 -26.35 13.49
CA MET A 121 -19.45 -27.55 12.82
C MET A 121 -19.47 -27.42 11.29
N GLU A 122 -19.95 -26.29 10.75
CA GLU A 122 -20.08 -26.10 9.30
C GLU A 122 -18.71 -26.11 8.59
N THR A 123 -17.71 -25.46 9.19
CA THR A 123 -16.32 -25.48 8.69
C THR A 123 -15.79 -26.91 8.64
N VAL A 124 -16.04 -27.71 9.69
CA VAL A 124 -15.58 -29.10 9.76
C VAL A 124 -16.30 -29.97 8.72
N ARG A 125 -17.61 -29.82 8.54
CA ARG A 125 -18.37 -30.54 7.50
C ARG A 125 -17.84 -30.26 6.10
N LEU A 126 -17.66 -28.99 5.75
CA LEU A 126 -17.13 -28.60 4.44
C LEU A 126 -15.69 -29.09 4.26
N TYR A 127 -14.86 -29.01 5.32
CA TYR A 127 -13.50 -29.52 5.30
C TYR A 127 -13.44 -31.02 5.04
N LEU A 128 -14.23 -31.81 5.77
CA LEU A 128 -14.31 -33.26 5.57
C LEU A 128 -14.85 -33.60 4.17
N PHE A 129 -15.92 -32.94 3.71
CA PHE A 129 -16.44 -33.13 2.35
C PHE A 129 -15.37 -32.99 1.26
N ARG A 130 -14.44 -32.04 1.43
CA ARG A 130 -13.35 -31.78 0.48
C ARG A 130 -12.16 -32.73 0.63
N THR A 131 -11.93 -33.27 1.83
CA THR A 131 -10.69 -33.97 2.16
C THR A 131 -10.82 -35.48 2.29
N ILE A 132 -12.04 -36.01 2.45
CA ILE A 132 -12.26 -37.45 2.65
C ILE A 132 -13.32 -38.03 1.70
N ASP A 133 -13.15 -39.31 1.38
CA ASP A 133 -14.19 -40.17 0.82
C ASP A 133 -14.79 -40.98 1.96
N ILE A 134 -16.12 -41.11 1.97
CA ILE A 134 -16.86 -41.87 2.98
C ILE A 134 -17.61 -42.99 2.27
N HIS A 135 -17.45 -44.20 2.79
CA HIS A 135 -18.19 -45.38 2.34
C HIS A 135 -18.86 -46.04 3.54
N ILE A 136 -20.17 -46.28 3.44
CA ILE A 136 -20.93 -47.00 4.47
C ILE A 136 -20.96 -48.47 4.03
N ARG A 137 -20.38 -49.36 4.84
CA ARG A 137 -20.27 -50.77 4.50
C ARG A 137 -21.63 -51.46 4.60
N GLU A 138 -22.01 -52.19 3.55
CA GLU A 138 -23.20 -53.04 3.56
C GLU A 138 -22.94 -54.33 4.36
N TYR A 139 -23.99 -54.96 4.89
CA TYR A 139 -23.87 -56.11 5.80
C TYR A 139 -23.14 -57.33 5.19
N ASP A 140 -23.16 -57.48 3.87
CA ASP A 140 -22.55 -58.57 3.11
C ASP A 140 -21.23 -58.19 2.42
N GLN A 141 -20.80 -56.93 2.55
CA GLN A 141 -19.55 -56.43 1.97
C GLN A 141 -18.36 -56.67 2.90
N ALA A 142 -17.29 -57.29 2.38
CA ALA A 142 -16.04 -57.43 3.14
C ALA A 142 -15.22 -56.14 3.07
N PRO A 143 -14.44 -55.78 4.12
CA PRO A 143 -13.60 -54.58 4.10
C PRO A 143 -12.57 -54.55 2.95
N SER A 144 -12.11 -55.73 2.51
CA SER A 144 -11.22 -55.89 1.35
C SER A 144 -11.82 -55.42 0.02
N ASP A 145 -13.15 -55.37 -0.07
CA ASP A 145 -13.86 -55.04 -1.31
C ASP A 145 -13.95 -53.52 -1.54
N LEU A 146 -13.57 -52.71 -0.55
CA LEU A 146 -13.64 -51.24 -0.56
C LEU A 146 -12.49 -50.59 -1.35
N GLY A 147 -11.41 -51.34 -1.59
CA GLY A 147 -10.17 -50.86 -2.19
C GLY A 147 -9.18 -50.28 -1.18
N ASP A 148 -8.02 -49.87 -1.67
CA ASP A 148 -6.89 -49.46 -0.84
C ASP A 148 -7.12 -48.09 -0.17
N GLY A 149 -6.55 -47.93 1.03
CA GLY A 149 -6.48 -46.67 1.75
C GLY A 149 -7.71 -46.31 2.62
N PHE A 150 -8.74 -47.16 2.62
CA PHE A 150 -9.86 -47.03 3.56
C PHE A 150 -9.48 -47.55 4.96
N PHE A 151 -9.88 -46.80 5.99
CA PHE A 151 -9.80 -47.20 7.39
C PHE A 151 -11.10 -46.87 8.12
N SER A 152 -11.36 -47.54 9.23
CA SER A 152 -12.57 -47.36 10.03
C SER A 152 -12.27 -47.57 11.51
N ASP A 153 -12.97 -46.84 12.37
CA ASP A 153 -12.93 -47.01 13.83
C ASP A 153 -14.05 -47.95 14.34
N ASP A 154 -15.10 -48.17 13.56
CA ASP A 154 -16.35 -48.85 13.99
C ASP A 154 -16.84 -49.96 13.05
N ASP A 155 -16.06 -50.28 12.01
CA ASP A 155 -16.38 -51.30 10.99
C ASP A 155 -17.71 -51.03 10.24
N THR A 156 -18.22 -49.80 10.32
CA THR A 156 -19.47 -49.34 9.69
C THR A 156 -19.18 -48.21 8.70
N TYR A 157 -18.52 -47.15 9.16
CA TYR A 157 -18.12 -46.01 8.35
C TYR A 157 -16.65 -46.13 8.00
N TYR A 158 -16.36 -46.32 6.71
CA TYR A 158 -15.02 -46.38 6.17
C TYR A 158 -14.65 -45.05 5.53
N VAL A 159 -13.48 -44.54 5.89
CA VAL A 159 -12.98 -43.24 5.44
C VAL A 159 -11.66 -43.42 4.69
N ARG A 160 -11.50 -42.74 3.57
CA ARG A 160 -10.23 -42.62 2.84
C ARG A 160 -9.89 -41.15 2.66
N ILE A 161 -8.64 -40.79 2.95
CA ILE A 161 -8.17 -39.41 2.76
C ILE A 161 -7.89 -39.18 1.28
N ARG A 162 -8.50 -38.15 0.69
CA ARG A 162 -8.31 -37.79 -0.72
C ARG A 162 -6.91 -37.22 -0.94
N GLU A 163 -6.24 -37.75 -1.94
CA GLU A 163 -5.09 -37.09 -2.54
C GLU A 163 -5.59 -35.92 -3.40
N GLU A 164 -5.18 -34.69 -3.08
CA GLU A 164 -5.58 -33.51 -3.85
C GLU A 164 -4.59 -33.21 -4.99
N GLY A 165 -5.11 -32.60 -6.07
CA GLY A 165 -4.33 -31.90 -7.09
C GLY A 165 -4.04 -32.68 -8.38
N ASP A 166 -3.74 -31.92 -9.45
CA ASP A 166 -3.01 -32.45 -10.61
C ASP A 166 -1.67 -33.05 -10.11
N PRO A 167 -1.17 -34.14 -10.72
CA PRO A 167 0.09 -34.75 -10.31
C PRO A 167 1.26 -33.75 -10.50
N GLY A 168 1.59 -33.02 -9.43
CA GLY A 168 2.67 -32.02 -9.41
C GLY A 168 2.53 -30.88 -8.40
N ASP A 169 1.32 -30.61 -7.89
CA ASP A 169 1.02 -29.36 -7.16
C ASP A 169 1.12 -29.46 -5.62
N GLU A 170 1.36 -30.66 -5.08
CA GLU A 170 1.43 -30.91 -3.65
C GLU A 170 2.74 -31.61 -3.28
N THR A 171 3.51 -31.02 -2.35
CA THR A 171 4.78 -31.61 -1.92
C THR A 171 4.54 -32.86 -1.07
N GLY A 172 5.49 -33.82 -1.08
CA GLY A 172 5.37 -35.03 -0.24
C GLY A 172 5.24 -34.74 1.26
N ARG A 173 5.70 -33.56 1.73
CA ARG A 173 5.55 -33.11 3.11
C ARG A 173 4.11 -32.67 3.42
N GLU A 174 3.47 -31.94 2.52
CA GLU A 174 2.06 -31.51 2.66
C GLU A 174 1.14 -32.73 2.74
N LYS A 175 1.31 -33.70 1.85
CA LYS A 175 0.56 -34.96 1.88
C LYS A 175 0.71 -35.71 3.20
N ALA A 176 1.95 -35.84 3.69
CA ALA A 176 2.23 -36.51 4.95
C ALA A 176 1.61 -35.79 6.15
N LEU A 177 1.63 -34.45 6.17
CA LEU A 177 0.99 -33.65 7.20
C LEU A 177 -0.53 -33.83 7.18
N LYS A 178 -1.16 -33.70 6.02
CA LYS A 178 -2.60 -33.89 5.83
C LYS A 178 -3.04 -35.25 6.32
N TYR A 179 -2.34 -36.30 5.90
CA TYR A 179 -2.66 -37.67 6.31
C TYR A 179 -2.56 -37.83 7.82
N LYS A 180 -1.43 -37.43 8.42
CA LYS A 180 -1.19 -37.50 9.86
C LYS A 180 -2.26 -36.75 10.64
N PHE A 181 -2.55 -35.50 10.24
CA PHE A 181 -3.54 -34.67 10.88
C PHE A 181 -4.94 -35.28 10.82
N LEU A 182 -5.43 -35.66 9.64
CA LEU A 182 -6.78 -36.20 9.45
C LEU A 182 -6.96 -37.53 10.20
N SER A 183 -5.97 -38.44 10.16
CA SER A 183 -6.05 -39.68 10.92
C SER A 183 -6.14 -39.43 12.42
N GLU A 184 -5.35 -38.50 12.97
CA GLU A 184 -5.45 -38.16 14.39
C GLU A 184 -6.77 -37.44 14.70
N PHE A 185 -7.17 -36.48 13.88
CA PHE A 185 -8.37 -35.68 14.07
C PHE A 185 -9.64 -36.54 14.08
N LEU A 186 -9.80 -37.44 13.10
CA LEU A 186 -10.94 -38.37 13.01
C LEU A 186 -10.98 -39.32 14.21
N GLY A 187 -9.85 -39.91 14.59
CA GLY A 187 -9.79 -40.79 15.76
C GLY A 187 -10.15 -40.05 17.06
N ARG A 188 -9.77 -38.78 17.19
CA ARG A 188 -10.12 -37.95 18.36
C ARG A 188 -11.60 -37.56 18.38
N LEU A 189 -12.21 -37.26 17.23
CA LEU A 189 -13.65 -37.02 17.10
C LEU A 189 -14.44 -38.27 17.54
N SER A 190 -14.04 -39.45 17.04
CA SER A 190 -14.67 -40.74 17.33
C SER A 190 -14.63 -41.08 18.83
N VAL A 191 -13.47 -40.89 19.48
CA VAL A 191 -13.31 -41.13 20.93
C VAL A 191 -14.09 -40.14 21.79
N TYR A 192 -14.29 -38.90 21.32
CA TYR A 192 -14.94 -37.85 22.10
C TYR A 192 -16.46 -38.06 22.21
N ASP A 193 -17.13 -38.28 21.07
CA ASP A 193 -18.56 -38.62 21.00
C ASP A 193 -18.81 -39.39 19.70
N HIS A 194 -18.88 -40.72 19.82
CA HIS A 194 -18.95 -41.60 18.66
C HIS A 194 -20.23 -41.42 17.84
N VAL A 195 -21.37 -41.13 18.49
CA VAL A 195 -22.64 -40.92 17.78
C VAL A 195 -22.61 -39.60 17.00
N ARG A 196 -22.09 -38.53 17.62
CA ARG A 196 -21.91 -37.26 16.90
C ARG A 196 -20.89 -37.37 15.78
N TYR A 197 -19.84 -38.17 15.95
CA TYR A 197 -18.87 -38.46 14.90
C TYR A 197 -19.51 -39.15 13.69
N GLN A 198 -20.31 -40.19 13.89
CA GLN A 198 -21.03 -40.87 12.79
C GLN A 198 -21.98 -39.91 12.06
N ASN A 199 -22.73 -39.10 12.81
CA ASN A 199 -23.60 -38.08 12.22
C ASN A 199 -22.81 -37.05 11.43
N LEU A 200 -21.67 -36.59 11.93
CA LEU A 200 -20.78 -35.66 11.23
C LEU A 200 -20.29 -36.24 9.90
N LEU A 201 -19.84 -37.50 9.88
CA LEU A 201 -19.43 -38.17 8.64
C LEU A 201 -20.59 -38.20 7.63
N MET A 202 -21.76 -38.67 8.05
CA MET A 202 -22.95 -38.73 7.20
C MET A 202 -23.36 -37.36 6.67
N GLU A 203 -23.39 -36.33 7.52
CA GLU A 203 -23.72 -34.96 7.14
C GLU A 203 -22.68 -34.38 6.19
N SER A 204 -21.39 -34.66 6.41
CA SER A 204 -20.32 -34.16 5.55
C SER A 204 -20.43 -34.69 4.12
N ALA A 205 -20.92 -35.91 3.91
CA ALA A 205 -21.13 -36.48 2.57
C ALA A 205 -22.26 -35.79 1.79
N ALA A 206 -23.19 -35.12 2.49
CA ALA A 206 -24.37 -34.48 1.91
C ALA A 206 -24.25 -32.94 1.80
N VAL A 207 -23.07 -32.38 2.07
CA VAL A 207 -22.82 -30.93 1.99
C VAL A 207 -23.02 -30.43 0.57
N LEU A 208 -23.69 -29.27 0.44
CA LEU A 208 -23.73 -28.50 -0.80
C LEU A 208 -22.55 -27.51 -0.80
N PRO A 209 -21.41 -27.84 -1.43
CA PRO A 209 -20.14 -27.16 -1.16
C PRO A 209 -20.14 -25.67 -1.55
N ALA A 210 -20.92 -25.27 -2.55
CA ALA A 210 -21.02 -23.88 -2.97
C ALA A 210 -21.79 -23.04 -1.93
N GLU A 211 -22.95 -23.52 -1.47
CA GLU A 211 -23.79 -22.83 -0.50
C GLU A 211 -23.08 -22.72 0.87
N SER A 212 -22.47 -23.83 1.33
CA SER A 212 -21.73 -23.83 2.60
C SER A 212 -20.50 -22.93 2.56
N GLU A 213 -19.74 -22.91 1.45
CA GLU A 213 -18.58 -22.02 1.31
C GLU A 213 -18.99 -20.54 1.26
N GLU A 214 -20.08 -20.21 0.56
CA GLU A 214 -20.61 -18.84 0.51
C GLU A 214 -21.07 -18.35 1.88
N GLU A 215 -21.78 -19.18 2.65
CA GLU A 215 -22.22 -18.81 4.01
C GLU A 215 -21.04 -18.63 4.97
N LEU A 216 -20.05 -19.53 4.93
CA LEU A 216 -18.81 -19.37 5.71
C LEU A 216 -18.06 -18.10 5.32
N PHE A 217 -17.99 -17.79 4.02
CA PHE A 217 -17.38 -16.55 3.53
C PHE A 217 -18.13 -15.31 4.02
N ARG A 218 -19.47 -15.35 4.04
CA ARG A 218 -20.33 -14.28 4.57
C ARG A 218 -20.08 -14.07 6.07
N LEU A 219 -20.07 -15.13 6.87
CA LEU A 219 -19.82 -15.06 8.32
C LEU A 219 -18.42 -14.52 8.63
N ARG A 220 -17.41 -14.99 7.92
CA ARG A 220 -16.05 -14.44 7.98
C ARG A 220 -16.05 -12.93 7.73
N ASN A 221 -16.71 -12.47 6.67
CA ASN A 221 -16.76 -11.03 6.36
C ASN A 221 -17.45 -10.23 7.47
N VAL A 222 -18.46 -10.78 8.15
CA VAL A 222 -19.07 -10.13 9.32
C VAL A 222 -18.06 -10.00 10.46
N HIS A 223 -17.38 -11.09 10.83
CA HIS A 223 -16.38 -11.07 11.90
C HIS A 223 -15.21 -10.12 11.62
N LEU A 224 -14.77 -10.05 10.36
CA LEU A 224 -13.71 -9.15 9.91
C LEU A 224 -14.17 -7.69 9.88
N ALA A 225 -15.41 -7.43 9.42
CA ALA A 225 -15.98 -6.09 9.39
C ALA A 225 -16.15 -5.48 10.80
N GLU A 226 -16.49 -6.30 11.80
CA GLU A 226 -16.52 -5.87 13.22
C GLU A 226 -15.18 -5.32 13.72
N LYS A 227 -14.07 -5.72 13.08
CA LYS A 227 -12.70 -5.28 13.37
C LYS A 227 -12.22 -4.17 12.42
N GLY A 228 -13.07 -3.66 11.54
CA GLY A 228 -12.73 -2.65 10.54
C GLY A 228 -12.13 -3.20 9.24
N PHE A 229 -12.08 -4.52 9.07
CA PHE A 229 -11.71 -5.15 7.79
C PHE A 229 -12.95 -5.31 6.90
N LEU A 230 -13.36 -4.20 6.28
CA LEU A 230 -14.48 -4.22 5.33
C LEU A 230 -14.12 -4.98 4.05
N PRO A 231 -15.09 -5.59 3.34
CA PRO A 231 -14.85 -6.14 2.01
C PRO A 231 -14.16 -5.13 1.09
N SER A 232 -13.21 -5.59 0.27
CA SER A 232 -12.31 -4.71 -0.50
C SER A 232 -13.05 -3.66 -1.35
N HIS A 233 -14.17 -4.03 -1.96
CA HIS A 233 -14.99 -3.14 -2.78
C HIS A 233 -15.64 -1.99 -1.98
N GLU A 234 -15.97 -2.23 -0.71
CA GLU A 234 -16.48 -1.21 0.21
C GLU A 234 -15.32 -0.40 0.81
N ALA A 235 -14.23 -1.07 1.19
CA ALA A 235 -13.06 -0.46 1.79
C ALA A 235 -12.43 0.61 0.89
N VAL A 236 -12.41 0.42 -0.44
CA VAL A 236 -11.94 1.41 -1.43
C VAL A 236 -12.65 2.77 -1.31
N GLY A 237 -13.85 2.81 -0.71
CA GLY A 237 -14.56 4.04 -0.37
C GLY A 237 -13.75 5.02 0.49
N ILE A 238 -12.75 4.53 1.26
CA ILE A 238 -11.83 5.36 2.04
C ILE A 238 -11.03 6.35 1.18
N TYR A 239 -10.80 6.02 -0.09
CA TYR A 239 -10.06 6.86 -1.03
C TYR A 239 -10.96 7.85 -1.77
N GLN A 240 -12.25 7.91 -1.46
CA GLN A 240 -13.13 8.95 -2.01
C GLN A 240 -12.82 10.28 -1.31
N GLY A 241 -12.10 11.16 -1.99
CA GLY A 241 -11.69 12.46 -1.46
C GLY A 241 -12.85 13.28 -0.89
N LEU A 242 -12.56 14.02 0.18
CA LEU A 242 -13.50 14.91 0.86
C LEU A 242 -12.94 16.34 0.85
N LYS A 243 -13.74 17.35 0.52
CA LYS A 243 -13.27 18.74 0.59
C LYS A 243 -13.40 19.31 2.00
N VAL A 244 -12.51 20.22 2.38
CA VAL A 244 -12.57 20.93 3.68
C VAL A 244 -13.93 21.59 3.91
N THR A 245 -14.50 22.22 2.87
CA THR A 245 -15.84 22.83 2.92
C THR A 245 -16.97 21.82 3.18
N GLU A 246 -16.81 20.57 2.74
CA GLU A 246 -17.78 19.50 2.95
C GLU A 246 -17.63 18.90 4.35
N LEU A 247 -16.39 18.73 4.83
CA LEU A 247 -16.09 18.33 6.21
C LEU A 247 -16.78 19.25 7.23
N HIS A 248 -16.70 20.57 7.02
CA HIS A 248 -17.33 21.53 7.92
C HIS A 248 -18.86 21.45 7.96
N ARG A 249 -19.50 20.85 6.94
CA ARG A 249 -20.95 20.63 6.90
C ARG A 249 -21.38 19.34 7.59
N GLN A 250 -20.44 18.44 7.89
CA GLN A 250 -20.73 17.19 8.59
C GLN A 250 -20.94 17.41 10.09
N GLY A 251 -21.65 16.46 10.71
CA GLY A 251 -21.83 16.41 12.14
C GLY A 251 -20.50 16.26 12.89
N ILE A 252 -20.48 16.75 14.12
CA ILE A 252 -19.35 16.59 15.04
C ILE A 252 -19.40 15.18 15.65
N LYS A 253 -18.23 14.58 15.87
CA LYS A 253 -18.06 13.30 16.56
C LYS A 253 -18.46 13.44 18.03
N HIS A 254 -19.15 12.42 18.56
CA HIS A 254 -19.44 12.31 19.98
C HIS A 254 -18.48 11.32 20.63
N LEU A 255 -17.53 11.84 21.42
CA LEU A 255 -16.62 11.05 22.24
C LEU A 255 -17.24 10.75 23.61
N ARG A 256 -17.10 9.52 24.12
CA ARG A 256 -17.48 9.23 25.51
C ARG A 256 -16.32 9.62 26.43
N LYS A 257 -16.61 10.48 27.40
CA LYS A 257 -15.66 10.82 28.46
C LYS A 257 -15.63 9.69 29.50
N SER A 258 -14.49 9.53 30.18
CA SER A 258 -14.16 8.44 31.12
C SER A 258 -15.15 8.21 32.28
N THR A 259 -16.21 9.01 32.42
CA THR A 259 -17.27 8.84 33.43
C THR A 259 -18.28 7.73 33.12
N SER A 260 -18.26 7.12 31.94
CA SER A 260 -19.15 6.01 31.57
C SER A 260 -18.36 4.78 31.15
N SER A 261 -18.36 3.75 32.00
CA SER A 261 -17.94 2.36 31.75
C SER A 261 -16.83 2.18 30.70
N ILE A 262 -15.57 2.08 31.16
CA ILE A 262 -14.45 1.61 30.35
C ILE A 262 -14.93 0.36 29.59
N THR A 263 -14.86 0.41 28.26
CA THR A 263 -15.33 -0.69 27.43
C THR A 263 -14.42 -1.89 27.73
N MET A 264 -14.98 -2.99 28.23
CA MET A 264 -14.20 -4.19 28.63
C MET A 264 -13.63 -4.97 27.43
N LEU A 265 -13.88 -4.50 26.20
CA LEU A 265 -13.32 -5.10 24.99
C LEU A 265 -11.89 -4.58 24.78
N PRO A 266 -10.95 -5.47 24.45
CA PRO A 266 -9.57 -5.05 24.18
C PRO A 266 -9.51 -4.18 22.92
N VAL A 267 -8.87 -3.02 23.03
CA VAL A 267 -8.55 -2.15 21.90
C VAL A 267 -7.22 -2.62 21.29
N PRO A 268 -7.14 -2.84 19.97
CA PRO A 268 -5.87 -3.17 19.31
C PRO A 268 -4.83 -2.08 19.56
N LEU A 269 -3.65 -2.48 20.03
CA LEU A 269 -2.56 -1.56 20.39
C LEU A 269 -1.45 -1.55 19.34
N SER A 270 -1.38 -2.54 18.44
CA SER A 270 -0.29 -2.66 17.47
C SER A 270 -0.15 -1.41 16.61
N SER A 271 -1.26 -0.89 16.06
CA SER A 271 -1.25 0.31 15.23
C SER A 271 -0.80 1.55 16.01
N ALA A 272 -1.28 1.71 17.24
CA ALA A 272 -0.92 2.85 18.08
C ALA A 272 0.56 2.80 18.54
N ASN A 273 1.10 1.62 18.84
CA ASN A 273 2.50 1.45 19.24
C ASN A 273 3.49 1.63 18.08
N LEU A 274 3.03 1.53 16.83
CA LEU A 274 3.83 1.73 15.63
C LEU A 274 3.80 3.18 15.13
N LEU A 275 3.07 4.08 15.80
CA LEU A 275 3.06 5.50 15.49
C LEU A 275 4.46 6.10 15.64
N ASN A 276 4.85 6.93 14.69
CA ASN A 276 6.06 7.73 14.80
C ASN A 276 5.76 8.93 15.72
N ASP A 277 6.48 9.04 16.83
CA ASP A 277 6.35 10.13 17.82
C ASP A 277 6.60 11.53 17.22
N GLU A 278 7.25 11.61 16.06
CA GLU A 278 7.48 12.87 15.35
C GLU A 278 6.26 13.36 14.53
N SER A 279 5.31 12.46 14.20
CA SER A 279 4.13 12.81 13.39
C SER A 279 3.24 13.82 14.10
N LEU A 280 2.58 14.69 13.33
CA LEU A 280 1.68 15.71 13.88
C LEU A 280 0.52 15.04 14.61
N PHE A 281 -0.01 13.96 14.07
CA PHE A 281 -1.07 13.15 14.68
C PHE A 281 -0.64 12.56 16.03
N ALA A 282 0.53 11.92 16.12
CA ALA A 282 1.02 11.37 17.39
C ALA A 282 1.22 12.47 18.44
N ARG A 283 1.82 13.60 18.04
CA ARG A 283 2.01 14.77 18.92
C ARG A 283 0.69 15.39 19.38
N SER A 284 -0.33 15.35 18.53
CA SER A 284 -1.69 15.82 18.83
C SER A 284 -2.39 14.89 19.80
N LEU A 285 -2.28 13.57 19.60
CA LEU A 285 -2.82 12.56 20.50
C LEU A 285 -2.19 12.70 21.90
N ALA A 286 -0.89 13.01 21.98
CA ALA A 286 -0.19 13.24 23.23
C ALA A 286 -0.65 14.50 24.00
N GLN A 287 -1.36 15.45 23.35
CA GLN A 287 -1.95 16.61 24.05
C GLN A 287 -3.26 16.26 24.79
N ILE A 288 -3.88 15.14 24.45
CA ILE A 288 -5.15 14.72 25.04
C ILE A 288 -4.85 14.05 26.39
N GLN A 289 -5.54 14.50 27.45
CA GLN A 289 -5.33 13.99 28.81
C GLN A 289 -6.35 12.94 29.24
N ASP A 290 -7.54 12.92 28.62
CA ASP A 290 -8.60 11.99 28.98
C ASP A 290 -8.31 10.60 28.40
N ALA A 291 -8.06 9.63 29.28
CA ALA A 291 -7.72 8.26 28.88
C ALA A 291 -8.85 7.57 28.07
N GLY A 292 -10.12 7.89 28.33
CA GLY A 292 -11.24 7.34 27.58
C GLY A 292 -11.26 7.86 26.14
N VAL A 293 -11.00 9.15 25.97
CA VAL A 293 -10.87 9.77 24.63
C VAL A 293 -9.70 9.18 23.85
N ILE A 294 -8.54 9.00 24.50
CA ILE A 294 -7.38 8.36 23.86
C ILE A 294 -7.72 6.94 23.40
N MET A 295 -8.43 6.15 24.21
CA MET A 295 -8.84 4.79 23.83
C MET A 295 -9.78 4.79 22.62
N GLU A 296 -10.77 5.69 22.58
CA GLU A 296 -11.67 5.79 21.44
C GLU A 296 -10.94 6.21 20.16
N LEU A 297 -9.98 7.13 20.27
CA LEU A 297 -9.14 7.56 19.14
C LEU A 297 -8.18 6.45 18.67
N GLN A 298 -7.63 5.65 19.59
CA GLN A 298 -6.80 4.49 19.25
C GLN A 298 -7.62 3.42 18.54
N ALA A 299 -8.85 3.14 19.01
CA ALA A 299 -9.76 2.22 18.35
C ALA A 299 -10.16 2.72 16.95
N GLU A 300 -10.46 4.02 16.82
CA GLU A 300 -10.75 4.63 15.52
C GLU A 300 -9.55 4.57 14.56
N PHE A 301 -8.35 4.80 15.07
CA PHE A 301 -7.12 4.72 14.29
C PHE A 301 -6.81 3.29 13.84
N ALA A 302 -7.02 2.30 14.72
CA ALA A 302 -6.91 0.89 14.38
C ALA A 302 -7.92 0.50 13.30
N GLY A 303 -9.19 0.88 13.45
CA GLY A 303 -10.24 0.65 12.45
C GLY A 303 -9.93 1.30 11.10
N LEU A 304 -9.43 2.54 11.12
CA LEU A 304 -8.99 3.24 9.91
C LEU A 304 -7.84 2.50 9.22
N SER A 305 -6.86 2.03 9.99
CA SER A 305 -5.74 1.25 9.48
C SER A 305 -6.21 -0.06 8.85
N ASN A 306 -7.11 -0.79 9.51
CA ASN A 306 -7.70 -2.04 9.01
C ASN A 306 -8.50 -1.84 7.72
N GLN A 307 -9.19 -0.70 7.60
CA GLN A 307 -9.88 -0.33 6.37
C GLN A 307 -8.90 -0.01 5.23
N VAL A 308 -7.79 0.67 5.51
CA VAL A 308 -6.71 0.89 4.53
C VAL A 308 -6.08 -0.43 4.11
N ILE A 309 -5.79 -1.35 5.04
CA ILE A 309 -5.28 -2.71 4.74
C ILE A 309 -6.21 -3.41 3.74
N SER A 310 -7.52 -3.37 4.01
CA SER A 310 -8.54 -3.99 3.17
C SER A 310 -8.65 -3.33 1.79
N ALA A 311 -8.56 -2.01 1.72
CA ALA A 311 -8.61 -1.23 0.47
C ALA A 311 -7.32 -1.38 -0.37
N ASP A 312 -6.18 -1.62 0.29
CA ASP A 312 -4.89 -1.89 -0.37
C ASP A 312 -4.72 -3.36 -0.74
N GLY A 313 -5.55 -4.27 -0.20
CA GLY A 313 -5.44 -5.71 -0.43
C GLY A 313 -4.15 -6.31 0.14
N VAL A 314 -3.60 -5.69 1.19
CA VAL A 314 -2.34 -6.10 1.81
C VAL A 314 -2.62 -7.20 2.83
N ARG A 315 -1.83 -8.26 2.83
CA ARG A 315 -1.86 -9.27 3.90
C ARG A 315 -0.83 -8.92 4.96
N ILE A 316 -1.29 -8.58 6.15
CA ILE A 316 -0.42 -8.29 7.29
C ILE A 316 -0.10 -9.61 7.97
N HIS A 317 1.16 -10.07 7.90
CA HIS A 317 1.63 -11.24 8.65
C HIS A 317 2.63 -10.83 9.75
N ASP A 318 3.20 -9.63 9.68
CA ASP A 318 4.19 -9.15 10.64
C ASP A 318 4.04 -7.66 10.92
N ARG A 319 4.75 -7.18 11.94
CA ARG A 319 4.74 -5.76 12.34
C ARG A 319 5.35 -4.81 11.31
N GLN A 320 6.27 -5.25 10.46
CA GLN A 320 6.92 -4.38 9.48
C GLN A 320 5.94 -3.97 8.38
N VAL A 321 5.16 -4.94 7.88
CA VAL A 321 4.10 -4.65 6.90
C VAL A 321 3.04 -3.75 7.52
N LEU A 322 2.65 -3.99 8.79
CA LEU A 322 1.72 -3.11 9.49
C LEU A 322 2.28 -1.70 9.66
N GLN A 323 3.57 -1.55 9.96
CA GLN A 323 4.23 -0.26 10.16
C GLN A 323 4.15 0.61 8.90
N ALA A 324 4.30 0.03 7.70
CA ALA A 324 4.16 0.76 6.45
C ALA A 324 2.75 1.33 6.27
N VAL A 325 1.72 0.56 6.63
CA VAL A 325 0.32 1.01 6.56
C VAL A 325 0.04 2.08 7.61
N VAL A 326 0.48 1.87 8.86
CA VAL A 326 0.35 2.85 9.95
C VAL A 326 1.01 4.17 9.56
N LYS A 327 2.21 4.13 8.99
CA LYS A 327 2.89 5.33 8.48
C LYS A 327 2.03 6.04 7.44
N LYS A 328 1.55 5.32 6.43
CA LYS A 328 0.66 5.88 5.39
C LYS A 328 -0.58 6.54 5.97
N VAL A 329 -1.25 5.88 6.92
CA VAL A 329 -2.44 6.44 7.59
C VAL A 329 -2.08 7.74 8.30
N SER A 330 -1.00 7.74 9.08
CA SER A 330 -0.51 8.94 9.78
C SER A 330 -0.12 10.07 8.83
N ASP A 331 0.62 9.78 7.75
CA ASP A 331 1.04 10.76 6.74
C ASP A 331 -0.19 11.48 6.14
N TYR A 332 -1.26 10.74 5.83
CA TYR A 332 -2.50 11.33 5.30
C TYR A 332 -3.36 12.03 6.36
N LEU A 333 -3.29 11.61 7.63
CA LEU A 333 -3.93 12.35 8.73
C LEU A 333 -3.22 13.69 8.96
N ASP A 334 -1.89 13.69 8.98
CA ASP A 334 -1.05 14.89 9.12
C ASP A 334 -1.33 15.87 7.99
N LEU A 335 -1.28 15.39 6.74
CA LEU A 335 -1.65 16.18 5.57
C LEU A 335 -3.09 16.73 5.67
N GLY A 336 -4.04 15.91 6.12
CA GLY A 336 -5.43 16.33 6.32
C GLY A 336 -5.56 17.45 7.35
N LEU A 337 -4.88 17.33 8.49
CA LEU A 337 -4.85 18.34 9.54
C LEU A 337 -4.21 19.65 9.06
N GLU A 338 -3.09 19.56 8.34
CA GLU A 338 -2.42 20.71 7.73
C GLU A 338 -3.33 21.46 6.76
N LEU A 339 -4.07 20.73 5.92
CA LEU A 339 -4.99 21.34 4.96
C LEU A 339 -6.18 22.02 5.65
N ILE A 340 -6.75 21.41 6.70
CA ILE A 340 -7.87 21.99 7.46
C ILE A 340 -7.45 23.26 8.19
N LEU A 341 -6.21 23.30 8.71
CA LEU A 341 -5.65 24.45 9.44
C LEU A 341 -4.88 25.43 8.55
N GLU A 342 -4.95 25.28 7.22
CA GLU A 342 -4.26 26.13 6.24
C GLU A 342 -2.74 26.27 6.52
N GLY A 343 -2.10 25.19 6.98
CA GLY A 343 -0.68 25.14 7.32
C GLY A 343 -0.29 25.81 8.64
N LYS A 344 -1.25 26.35 9.43
CA LYS A 344 -1.01 26.93 10.76
C LYS A 344 -1.21 25.89 11.85
N THR A 345 -0.48 24.79 11.76
CA THR A 345 -0.67 23.62 12.64
C THR A 345 0.06 23.78 13.96
N THR A 346 -0.68 23.61 15.05
CA THR A 346 -0.10 23.30 16.37
C THR A 346 -0.65 21.96 16.86
N PRO A 347 0.07 21.22 17.72
CA PRO A 347 -0.44 19.98 18.31
C PRO A 347 -1.79 20.16 19.02
N GLU A 348 -2.03 21.30 19.66
CA GLU A 348 -3.26 21.58 20.42
C GLU A 348 -4.46 21.87 19.50
N SER A 349 -4.23 22.65 18.44
CA SER A 349 -5.27 22.92 17.43
C SER A 349 -5.64 21.63 16.67
N SER A 350 -4.65 20.79 16.39
CA SER A 350 -4.83 19.50 15.75
C SER A 350 -5.53 18.49 16.68
N ALA A 351 -5.20 18.48 17.97
CA ALA A 351 -5.91 17.69 18.99
C ALA A 351 -7.41 18.02 19.02
N THR A 352 -7.74 19.32 18.95
CA THR A 352 -9.13 19.78 18.88
C THR A 352 -9.87 19.24 17.64
N LEU A 353 -9.18 19.10 16.49
CA LEU A 353 -9.77 18.57 15.27
C LEU A 353 -10.00 17.06 15.31
N ILE A 354 -9.05 16.28 15.83
CA ILE A 354 -9.21 14.82 15.96
C ILE A 354 -10.26 14.44 17.01
N GLU A 355 -10.49 15.29 18.02
CA GLU A 355 -11.63 15.14 18.93
C GLU A 355 -12.97 15.46 18.25
N LYS A 356 -12.97 16.44 17.33
CA LYS A 356 -14.18 16.98 16.70
C LYS A 356 -14.65 16.15 15.50
N TYR A 357 -13.74 15.66 14.66
CA TYR A 357 -14.06 14.98 13.41
C TYR A 357 -13.57 13.52 13.43
N PRO A 358 -14.30 12.59 12.79
CA PRO A 358 -13.79 11.25 12.58
C PRO A 358 -12.46 11.25 11.81
N LEU A 359 -11.49 10.44 12.24
CA LEU A 359 -10.17 10.30 11.63
C LEU A 359 -10.28 9.92 10.15
N ILE A 360 -11.24 9.06 9.79
CA ILE A 360 -11.50 8.71 8.39
C ILE A 360 -11.80 9.93 7.51
N ASN A 361 -12.49 10.94 8.04
CA ASN A 361 -12.82 12.12 7.27
C ASN A 361 -11.61 13.06 7.13
N ILE A 362 -10.76 13.15 8.15
CA ILE A 362 -9.50 13.88 8.08
C ILE A 362 -8.57 13.23 7.05
N PHE A 363 -8.44 11.90 7.11
CA PHE A 363 -7.70 11.12 6.11
C PHE A 363 -8.21 11.38 4.69
N ARG A 364 -9.53 11.37 4.47
CA ARG A 364 -10.16 11.65 3.18
C ARG A 364 -9.92 13.07 2.67
N VAL A 365 -9.75 14.04 3.57
CA VAL A 365 -9.34 15.40 3.19
C VAL A 365 -7.90 15.40 2.67
N GLY A 366 -6.97 14.77 3.39
CA GLY A 366 -5.58 14.63 2.98
C GLY A 366 -5.45 13.93 1.63
N TYR A 367 -6.07 12.76 1.50
CA TYR A 367 -6.06 11.99 0.24
C TYR A 367 -6.79 12.72 -0.90
N GLY A 368 -7.84 13.48 -0.58
CA GLY A 368 -8.59 14.29 -1.55
C GLY A 368 -7.72 15.31 -2.29
N ALA A 369 -6.83 16.00 -1.58
CA ALA A 369 -5.90 16.96 -2.20
C ALA A 369 -4.95 16.29 -3.20
N VAL A 370 -4.49 15.07 -2.89
CA VAL A 370 -3.65 14.27 -3.80
C VAL A 370 -4.44 13.84 -5.04
N LEU A 371 -5.71 13.45 -4.87
CA LEU A 371 -6.58 13.11 -5.99
C LEU A 371 -6.86 14.29 -6.91
N GLU A 372 -7.00 15.50 -6.37
CA GLU A 372 -7.15 16.71 -7.18
C GLU A 372 -5.93 16.94 -8.11
N LEU A 373 -4.71 16.66 -7.62
CA LEU A 373 -3.50 16.70 -8.44
C LEU A 373 -3.53 15.63 -9.55
N LYS A 374 -3.90 14.39 -9.21
CA LYS A 374 -4.06 13.30 -10.19
C LYS A 374 -5.07 13.66 -11.26
N TRP A 375 -6.27 14.11 -10.88
CA TRP A 375 -7.31 14.47 -11.84
C TRP A 375 -6.92 15.66 -12.71
N ARG A 376 -6.22 16.65 -12.14
CA ARG A 376 -5.68 17.77 -12.91
C ARG A 376 -4.66 17.28 -13.94
N ALA A 377 -3.74 16.41 -13.55
CA ALA A 377 -2.75 15.82 -14.46
C ALA A 377 -3.40 14.98 -15.56
N GLN A 378 -4.35 14.10 -15.20
CA GLN A 378 -5.09 13.28 -16.16
C GLN A 378 -5.93 14.11 -17.14
N LYS A 379 -6.59 15.17 -16.65
CA LYS A 379 -7.37 16.07 -17.48
C LYS A 379 -6.47 16.79 -18.49
N TRP A 380 -5.34 17.33 -18.04
CA TRP A 380 -4.38 17.95 -18.94
C TRP A 380 -3.80 16.96 -19.95
N GLN A 381 -3.39 15.76 -19.52
CA GLN A 381 -2.74 14.77 -20.38
C GLN A 381 -3.62 14.35 -21.57
N LYS A 382 -4.94 14.31 -21.41
CA LYS A 382 -5.87 13.96 -22.49
C LYS A 382 -5.84 14.94 -23.66
N ASP A 383 -5.68 16.23 -23.37
CA ASP A 383 -5.78 17.31 -24.36
C ASP A 383 -4.40 17.95 -24.70
N SER A 384 -3.34 17.50 -24.02
CA SER A 384 -2.00 18.07 -24.12
C SER A 384 -1.41 17.95 -25.53
N TRP A 385 -0.54 18.90 -25.87
CA TRP A 385 0.16 18.88 -27.16
C TRP A 385 1.08 17.66 -27.27
N PHE A 386 1.81 17.31 -26.21
CA PHE A 386 2.75 16.18 -26.26
C PHE A 386 2.03 14.84 -26.52
N THR A 387 0.86 14.62 -25.91
CA THR A 387 0.06 13.41 -26.14
C THR A 387 -0.48 13.37 -27.56
N ARG A 388 -1.03 14.49 -28.06
CA ARG A 388 -1.52 14.58 -29.46
C ARG A 388 -0.42 14.33 -30.49
N THR A 389 0.82 14.66 -30.14
CA THR A 389 2.00 14.44 -30.98
C THR A 389 2.57 13.02 -30.85
N GLY A 390 2.03 12.19 -29.96
CA GLY A 390 2.45 10.81 -29.76
C GLY A 390 3.76 10.67 -28.98
N LEU A 391 4.14 11.67 -28.17
CA LEU A 391 5.37 11.64 -27.40
C LEU A 391 5.20 10.85 -26.08
N PRO A 392 6.21 10.06 -25.67
CA PRO A 392 6.19 9.35 -24.39
C PRO A 392 6.37 10.33 -23.21
N LEU A 393 6.01 9.91 -21.99
CA LEU A 393 6.23 10.70 -20.77
C LEU A 393 7.71 11.07 -20.54
N SER A 394 8.64 10.25 -21.03
CA SER A 394 10.08 10.52 -20.95
C SER A 394 10.51 11.80 -21.67
N PHE A 395 9.67 12.33 -22.56
CA PHE A 395 9.88 13.63 -23.19
C PHE A 395 10.10 14.75 -22.17
N TRP A 396 9.41 14.71 -21.02
CA TRP A 396 9.51 15.77 -20.02
C TRP A 396 10.82 15.76 -19.21
N GLY A 397 11.71 14.79 -19.44
CA GLY A 397 12.94 14.61 -18.67
C GLY A 397 12.69 13.92 -17.32
N GLU A 398 13.75 13.48 -16.66
CA GLU A 398 13.66 12.57 -15.50
C GLU A 398 12.83 13.12 -14.34
N LYS A 399 13.01 14.41 -13.99
CA LYS A 399 12.29 15.04 -12.87
C LYS A 399 10.78 15.08 -13.09
N TRP A 400 10.36 15.61 -14.23
CA TRP A 400 8.94 15.74 -14.58
C TRP A 400 8.32 14.38 -14.96
N LEU A 401 9.09 13.46 -15.56
CA LEU A 401 8.69 12.07 -15.76
C LEU A 401 8.40 11.39 -14.42
N GLY A 402 9.30 11.52 -13.45
CA GLY A 402 9.14 10.95 -12.12
C GLY A 402 7.86 11.44 -11.45
N LEU A 403 7.63 12.75 -11.46
CA LEU A 403 6.44 13.39 -10.91
C LEU A 403 5.15 12.91 -11.61
N LEU A 404 5.10 12.97 -12.95
CA LEU A 404 3.91 12.53 -13.70
C LEU A 404 3.67 11.03 -13.55
N GLY A 405 4.72 10.22 -13.54
CA GLY A 405 4.66 8.78 -13.28
C GLY A 405 4.06 8.47 -11.91
N GLY A 406 4.43 9.24 -10.88
CA GLY A 406 3.85 9.13 -9.55
C GLY A 406 2.38 9.56 -9.48
N LEU A 407 1.96 10.58 -10.22
CA LEU A 407 0.57 11.05 -10.22
C LEU A 407 -0.40 10.17 -11.03
N LEU A 408 0.08 9.56 -12.11
CA LEU A 408 -0.77 8.89 -13.10
C LEU A 408 -1.06 7.42 -12.79
N ILE A 409 -0.38 6.81 -11.82
CA ILE A 409 -0.69 5.46 -11.31
C ILE A 409 -2.02 5.44 -10.53
N ASP A 410 -2.54 4.24 -10.25
CA ASP A 410 -3.84 4.05 -9.59
C ASP A 410 -3.94 4.77 -8.24
N LYS A 411 -2.90 4.65 -7.41
CA LYS A 411 -2.75 5.34 -6.13
C LYS A 411 -1.56 6.30 -6.25
N PRO A 412 -1.79 7.62 -6.35
CA PRO A 412 -0.71 8.58 -6.57
C PRO A 412 0.36 8.52 -5.50
N LYS A 413 1.62 8.67 -5.93
CA LYS A 413 2.78 8.74 -5.04
C LYS A 413 3.55 10.03 -5.27
N TYR A 414 4.15 10.53 -4.20
CA TYR A 414 5.04 11.67 -4.24
C TYR A 414 6.40 11.27 -4.78
N PHE A 415 6.94 12.07 -5.69
CA PHE A 415 8.25 11.87 -6.29
C PHE A 415 9.32 12.63 -5.50
N THR A 416 10.21 11.89 -4.83
CA THR A 416 11.26 12.43 -3.95
C THR A 416 12.59 12.64 -4.66
N ASN A 417 12.73 12.18 -5.90
CA ASN A 417 13.98 12.25 -6.67
C ASN A 417 15.21 11.71 -5.89
N HIS A 418 15.02 10.62 -5.12
CA HIS A 418 16.04 10.01 -4.25
C HIS A 418 16.56 10.87 -3.08
N ALA A 419 15.91 11.98 -2.73
CA ALA A 419 16.32 12.79 -1.56
C ALA A 419 16.44 11.94 -0.27
N ASP A 420 15.56 10.95 -0.11
CA ASP A 420 15.51 10.05 1.04
C ASP A 420 15.95 8.61 0.70
N GLY A 421 16.69 8.41 -0.40
CA GLY A 421 17.11 7.08 -0.86
C GLY A 421 16.00 6.23 -1.51
N VAL A 422 14.76 6.71 -1.53
CA VAL A 422 13.62 6.09 -2.22
C VAL A 422 13.17 6.98 -3.38
N LEU A 423 12.70 6.38 -4.47
CA LEU A 423 12.20 7.10 -5.66
C LEU A 423 10.79 7.68 -5.47
N TYR A 424 9.94 6.93 -4.77
CA TYR A 424 8.53 7.27 -4.52
C TYR A 424 8.15 6.97 -3.07
N ARG A 425 7.39 7.88 -2.45
CA ARG A 425 6.73 7.68 -1.15
C ARG A 425 5.29 8.14 -1.18
N GLU A 426 4.55 7.89 -0.10
CA GLU A 426 3.24 8.50 0.12
C GLU A 426 3.39 10.02 0.34
N PHE A 427 2.34 10.79 0.04
CA PHE A 427 2.31 12.22 0.37
C PHE A 427 2.16 12.39 1.87
N GLU A 428 2.98 13.23 2.49
CA GLU A 428 3.03 13.37 3.95
C GLU A 428 2.76 14.79 4.45
N SER A 429 2.91 15.81 3.58
CA SER A 429 2.77 17.20 3.99
C SER A 429 2.08 18.08 2.94
N HIS A 430 1.54 19.20 3.39
CA HIS A 430 1.02 20.25 2.52
C HIS A 430 2.12 20.81 1.61
N ALA A 431 3.38 20.83 2.05
CA ALA A 431 4.51 21.21 1.21
C ALA A 431 4.67 20.29 -0.01
N ASP A 432 4.47 18.97 0.15
CA ASP A 432 4.49 18.03 -0.98
C ASP A 432 3.42 18.36 -2.03
N ILE A 433 2.21 18.74 -1.56
CA ILE A 433 1.09 19.15 -2.42
C ILE A 433 1.46 20.41 -3.20
N LEU A 434 1.98 21.43 -2.51
CA LEU A 434 2.39 22.69 -3.14
C LEU A 434 3.49 22.46 -4.18
N HIS A 435 4.55 21.75 -3.80
CA HIS A 435 5.67 21.43 -4.68
C HIS A 435 5.20 20.66 -5.93
N THR A 436 4.36 19.64 -5.76
CA THR A 436 3.83 18.85 -6.88
C THR A 436 2.91 19.69 -7.76
N ARG A 437 2.06 20.52 -7.16
CA ARG A 437 1.14 21.42 -7.87
C ARG A 437 1.88 22.43 -8.72
N ASP A 438 2.96 23.00 -8.19
CA ASP A 438 3.73 24.05 -8.86
C ASP A 438 4.50 23.46 -10.04
N ASN A 439 5.19 22.33 -9.85
CA ASN A 439 5.82 21.59 -10.95
C ASN A 439 4.81 21.13 -12.01
N LEU A 440 3.64 20.61 -11.61
CA LEU A 440 2.59 20.26 -12.57
C LEU A 440 2.10 21.49 -13.35
N THR A 441 2.06 22.66 -12.71
CA THR A 441 1.69 23.92 -13.38
C THR A 441 2.75 24.33 -14.39
N GLU A 442 4.03 24.18 -14.07
CA GLU A 442 5.14 24.42 -15.00
C GLU A 442 5.08 23.51 -16.23
N ILE A 443 4.85 22.21 -16.02
CA ILE A 443 4.69 21.23 -17.11
C ILE A 443 3.54 21.63 -18.03
N ILE A 444 2.37 21.98 -17.45
CA ILE A 444 1.19 22.41 -18.22
C ILE A 444 1.51 23.68 -19.02
N ARG A 445 2.20 24.66 -18.42
CA ARG A 445 2.60 25.89 -19.10
C ARG A 445 3.61 25.64 -20.22
N ALA A 446 4.56 24.73 -20.01
CA ALA A 446 5.52 24.33 -21.02
C ALA A 446 4.83 23.64 -22.21
N ASP A 447 3.89 22.73 -21.96
CA ASP A 447 3.09 22.09 -22.99
C ASP A 447 2.21 23.09 -23.77
N ASN A 448 1.58 24.03 -23.07
CA ASN A 448 0.83 25.12 -23.70
C ASN A 448 1.72 25.97 -24.59
N LEU A 449 2.94 26.33 -24.17
CA LEU A 449 3.89 27.07 -24.98
C LEU A 449 4.21 26.32 -26.28
N LEU A 450 4.51 25.01 -26.19
CA LEU A 450 4.80 24.18 -27.37
C LEU A 450 3.59 24.08 -28.31
N SER A 451 2.38 24.03 -27.75
CA SER A 451 1.15 23.95 -28.53
C SER A 451 0.92 25.15 -29.47
N LEU A 452 1.56 26.29 -29.17
CA LEU A 452 1.46 27.53 -29.94
C LEU A 452 2.53 27.66 -31.04
N MET A 453 3.56 26.80 -31.06
CA MET A 453 4.76 26.98 -31.88
C MET A 453 4.75 26.29 -33.27
N ASP A 454 3.60 25.74 -33.71
CA ASP A 454 3.43 24.95 -34.96
C ASP A 454 4.58 23.97 -35.23
N ILE A 455 4.93 23.17 -34.22
CA ILE A 455 6.06 22.23 -34.28
C ILE A 455 5.62 20.92 -34.94
N ARG A 456 6.33 20.50 -35.98
CA ARG A 456 6.16 19.21 -36.66
C ARG A 456 7.24 18.23 -36.23
N ILE A 457 6.82 17.05 -35.77
CA ILE A 457 7.70 15.94 -35.40
C ILE A 457 7.49 14.81 -36.42
N LYS A 458 8.44 14.61 -37.33
CA LYS A 458 8.33 13.62 -38.43
C LYS A 458 8.44 12.17 -37.96
N SER A 459 9.44 11.84 -37.12
CA SER A 459 9.61 10.49 -36.56
C SER A 459 10.60 10.47 -35.40
N MET A 460 10.26 9.72 -34.33
CA MET A 460 11.17 9.44 -33.21
C MET A 460 12.44 8.69 -33.63
N THR A 461 12.47 7.97 -34.75
CA THR A 461 13.72 7.34 -35.24
C THR A 461 14.77 8.33 -35.72
N VAL A 462 14.38 9.56 -36.05
CA VAL A 462 15.31 10.64 -36.43
C VAL A 462 15.97 11.25 -35.20
N TYR A 463 15.28 11.23 -34.06
CA TYR A 463 15.70 11.83 -32.80
C TYR A 463 16.02 10.72 -31.81
N ARG A 464 17.29 10.27 -31.80
CA ARG A 464 17.78 9.15 -30.96
C ARG A 464 17.30 9.19 -29.50
N TYR A 465 17.07 10.40 -28.97
CA TYR A 465 16.32 10.72 -27.75
C TYR A 465 15.75 12.16 -27.86
N LEU A 466 14.44 12.35 -27.71
CA LEU A 466 13.80 13.68 -27.73
C LEU A 466 13.28 14.04 -26.35
N SER A 467 13.66 15.22 -25.85
CA SER A 467 13.19 15.78 -24.59
C SER A 467 12.73 17.23 -24.76
N PHE A 468 11.98 17.75 -23.79
CA PHE A 468 11.57 19.15 -23.76
C PHE A 468 12.78 20.08 -23.88
N HIS A 469 13.83 19.81 -23.11
CA HIS A 469 15.06 20.60 -23.06
C HIS A 469 15.74 20.62 -24.43
N ASN A 470 15.95 19.45 -25.04
CA ASN A 470 16.65 19.40 -26.31
C ASN A 470 15.83 19.90 -27.50
N LEU A 471 14.49 19.79 -27.44
CA LEU A 471 13.60 20.36 -28.44
C LEU A 471 13.68 21.89 -28.44
N ILE A 472 13.44 22.52 -27.28
CA ILE A 472 13.35 23.99 -27.19
C ILE A 472 14.70 24.65 -27.48
N LEU A 473 15.79 24.05 -27.01
CA LEU A 473 17.15 24.53 -27.27
C LEU A 473 17.56 24.35 -28.73
N THR A 474 17.16 23.25 -29.37
CA THR A 474 17.47 23.05 -30.80
C THR A 474 16.69 24.03 -31.68
N LEU A 475 15.40 24.25 -31.40
CA LEU A 475 14.59 25.22 -32.14
C LEU A 475 15.17 26.64 -32.02
N TRP A 476 15.56 27.04 -30.81
CA TRP A 476 16.25 28.30 -30.60
C TRP A 476 17.59 28.38 -31.36
N ALA A 477 18.41 27.35 -31.26
CA ALA A 477 19.72 27.32 -31.90
C ALA A 477 19.62 27.34 -33.43
N ASN A 478 18.60 26.69 -34.01
CA ASN A 478 18.34 26.77 -35.45
C ASN A 478 18.09 28.23 -35.88
N ASP A 479 17.26 28.97 -35.16
CA ASP A 479 17.00 30.38 -35.43
C ASP A 479 18.24 31.27 -35.18
N PHE A 480 18.96 31.06 -34.07
CA PHE A 480 20.15 31.83 -33.72
C PHE A 480 21.30 31.65 -34.73
N LEU A 481 21.41 30.46 -35.32
CA LEU A 481 22.42 30.13 -36.32
C LEU A 481 21.99 30.47 -37.76
N ALA A 482 20.80 31.06 -37.96
CA ALA A 482 20.21 31.31 -39.27
C ALA A 482 20.16 30.05 -40.17
N MET A 483 20.05 28.88 -39.55
CA MET A 483 19.57 27.67 -40.24
C MET A 483 18.12 27.93 -40.66
N PRO A 484 17.59 27.33 -41.75
CA PRO A 484 16.36 27.75 -42.44
C PRO A 484 15.34 28.37 -41.48
N PRO A 485 15.23 29.70 -41.45
CA PRO A 485 14.45 30.41 -40.45
C PRO A 485 12.99 30.01 -40.64
N GLN A 486 12.31 29.66 -39.54
CA GLN A 486 10.94 29.11 -39.55
C GLN A 486 10.83 27.64 -39.97
N ALA A 487 11.89 26.84 -39.80
CA ALA A 487 11.69 25.39 -39.79
C ALA A 487 10.64 25.03 -38.72
N GLU A 488 9.51 24.50 -39.18
CA GLU A 488 8.45 23.88 -38.35
C GLU A 488 9.00 22.63 -37.63
N GLU A 489 10.15 22.11 -38.09
CA GLU A 489 10.79 20.90 -37.58
C GLU A 489 12.09 21.24 -36.83
N PRO A 490 12.40 20.56 -35.72
CA PRO A 490 13.71 20.67 -35.08
C PRO A 490 14.76 19.99 -35.96
N ILE A 491 15.72 20.78 -36.45
CA ILE A 491 16.79 20.29 -37.34
C ILE A 491 18.04 19.98 -36.51
N PRO A 492 18.50 18.71 -36.46
CA PRO A 492 19.72 18.36 -35.76
C PRO A 492 20.93 19.16 -36.26
N ILE A 493 21.66 19.77 -35.33
CA ILE A 493 22.72 20.74 -35.60
C ILE A 493 24.01 19.98 -35.97
N PRO A 494 24.64 20.28 -37.12
CA PRO A 494 25.97 19.74 -37.44
C PRO A 494 27.01 20.22 -36.43
N MET A 495 27.92 19.32 -36.02
CA MET A 495 28.90 19.62 -34.97
C MET A 495 29.77 20.85 -35.26
N GLY A 496 30.15 21.07 -36.53
CA GLY A 496 30.91 22.26 -36.93
C GLY A 496 30.14 23.57 -36.73
N THR A 497 28.81 23.54 -36.89
CA THR A 497 27.93 24.70 -36.63
C THR A 497 27.69 24.88 -35.14
N PHE A 498 27.53 23.78 -34.40
CA PHE A 498 27.37 23.82 -32.94
C PHE A 498 28.59 24.45 -32.24
N LYS A 499 29.82 24.20 -32.71
CA LYS A 499 31.02 24.87 -32.17
C LYS A 499 30.95 26.40 -32.27
N LYS A 500 30.37 26.93 -33.35
CA LYS A 500 30.15 28.39 -33.52
C LYS A 500 29.12 28.94 -32.54
N LEU A 501 28.08 28.15 -32.22
CA LEU A 501 27.12 28.48 -31.18
C LEU A 501 27.83 28.56 -29.82
N HIS A 502 28.57 27.50 -29.46
CA HIS A 502 29.29 27.41 -28.18
C HIS A 502 30.21 28.61 -27.94
N GLU A 503 31.00 29.02 -28.94
CA GLU A 503 31.90 30.19 -28.81
C GLU A 503 31.16 31.51 -28.53
N ARG A 504 29.88 31.62 -28.92
CA ARG A 504 29.07 32.84 -28.76
C ARG A 504 28.23 32.86 -27.48
N LEU A 505 28.04 31.72 -26.81
CA LEU A 505 27.20 31.59 -25.61
C LEU A 505 27.74 32.35 -24.40
N TRP A 506 29.06 32.41 -24.25
CA TRP A 506 29.70 32.64 -22.95
C TRP A 506 30.09 34.09 -22.67
N LYS A 507 29.98 34.46 -21.39
CA LYS A 507 30.50 35.69 -20.78
C LYS A 507 31.83 35.36 -20.09
N GLY A 508 32.92 35.98 -20.52
CA GLY A 508 34.27 35.75 -19.97
C GLY A 508 34.97 34.50 -20.53
N GLY A 509 36.30 34.45 -20.39
CA GLY A 509 37.15 33.40 -20.97
C GLY A 509 37.46 32.21 -20.06
N ILE A 510 37.26 32.36 -18.74
CA ILE A 510 37.70 31.39 -17.71
C ILE A 510 36.50 30.56 -17.23
N PRO A 511 36.58 29.22 -17.22
CA PRO A 511 35.56 28.35 -16.63
C PRO A 511 35.38 28.54 -15.11
N PRO A 512 34.18 28.26 -14.56
CA PRO A 512 32.94 27.93 -15.25
C PRO A 512 32.34 29.16 -15.94
N ARG A 513 32.03 29.02 -17.22
CA ARG A 513 31.51 30.13 -18.03
C ARG A 513 30.01 30.31 -17.80
N LYS A 514 29.55 31.55 -17.77
CA LYS A 514 28.12 31.89 -17.68
C LYS A 514 27.57 32.34 -19.02
N ILE A 515 26.28 32.12 -19.26
CA ILE A 515 25.60 32.57 -20.47
C ILE A 515 25.48 34.09 -20.44
N ARG A 516 25.68 34.75 -21.59
CA ARG A 516 25.53 36.20 -21.70
C ARG A 516 24.06 36.63 -21.62
N ASP A 517 23.82 37.79 -21.03
CA ASP A 517 22.47 38.33 -20.82
C ASP A 517 21.74 38.63 -22.14
N ASP A 518 22.48 39.05 -23.18
CA ASP A 518 21.93 39.27 -24.53
C ASP A 518 21.49 37.98 -25.23
N ILE A 519 22.14 36.85 -24.91
CA ILE A 519 21.75 35.52 -25.41
C ILE A 519 20.46 35.06 -24.75
N LYS A 520 20.32 35.25 -23.43
CA LYS A 520 19.06 34.96 -22.72
C LYS A 520 17.90 35.79 -23.25
N ALA A 521 18.13 37.08 -23.51
CA ALA A 521 17.12 37.96 -24.13
C ALA A 521 16.73 37.48 -25.54
N HIS A 522 17.71 37.13 -26.39
CA HIS A 522 17.43 36.57 -27.72
C HIS A 522 16.66 35.25 -27.65
N PHE A 523 16.93 34.41 -26.65
CA PHE A 523 16.18 33.17 -26.44
C PHE A 523 14.69 33.46 -26.21
N LEU A 524 14.38 34.40 -25.32
CA LEU A 524 13.00 34.84 -25.08
C LEU A 524 12.35 35.43 -26.33
N ASP A 525 13.07 36.26 -27.09
CA ASP A 525 12.55 36.86 -28.34
C ASP A 525 12.18 35.79 -29.38
N VAL A 526 12.95 34.70 -29.46
CA VAL A 526 12.63 33.58 -30.36
C VAL A 526 11.38 32.85 -29.90
N LEU A 527 11.25 32.54 -28.60
CA LEU A 527 10.05 31.88 -28.08
C LEU A 527 8.80 32.74 -28.27
N SER A 528 8.92 34.04 -28.02
CA SER A 528 7.87 35.05 -28.25
C SER A 528 7.41 35.08 -29.70
N ARG A 529 8.37 35.14 -30.64
CA ARG A 529 8.06 35.12 -32.08
C ARG A 529 7.38 33.83 -32.53
N ARG A 530 7.78 32.67 -31.99
CA ARG A 530 7.23 31.37 -32.39
C ARG A 530 5.87 31.08 -31.76
N SER A 531 5.65 31.49 -30.51
CA SER A 531 4.38 31.24 -29.79
C SER A 531 3.34 32.35 -29.95
N GLY A 532 3.74 33.54 -30.39
CA GLY A 532 2.89 34.73 -30.42
C GLY A 532 2.62 35.36 -29.05
N LEU A 533 3.19 34.81 -27.97
CA LEU A 533 3.13 35.38 -26.63
C LEU A 533 4.15 36.51 -26.47
N LYS A 534 3.86 37.47 -25.59
CA LYS A 534 4.82 38.54 -25.28
C LYS A 534 5.90 38.04 -24.31
N ASN A 535 7.09 38.65 -24.37
CA ASN A 535 8.22 38.24 -23.52
C ASN A 535 7.87 38.24 -22.02
N TYR A 536 7.09 39.23 -21.53
CA TYR A 536 6.70 39.27 -20.12
C TYR A 536 5.78 38.11 -19.72
N GLU A 537 4.91 37.64 -20.63
CA GLU A 537 3.99 36.52 -20.38
C GLU A 537 4.77 35.21 -20.27
N ILE A 538 5.77 35.02 -21.13
CA ILE A 538 6.67 33.85 -21.09
C ILE A 538 7.51 33.88 -19.80
N THR A 539 8.08 35.03 -19.43
CA THR A 539 8.87 35.15 -18.20
C THR A 539 8.03 34.93 -16.95
N GLU A 540 6.80 35.46 -16.89
CA GLU A 540 5.88 35.24 -15.77
C GLU A 540 5.46 33.75 -15.65
N GLN A 541 5.28 33.08 -16.78
CA GLN A 541 4.79 31.70 -16.80
C GLN A 541 5.90 30.66 -16.59
N LEU A 542 7.06 30.86 -17.22
CA LEU A 542 8.12 29.87 -17.38
C LEU A 542 9.51 30.38 -17.00
N GLY A 543 9.64 31.60 -16.45
CA GLY A 543 10.95 32.19 -16.14
C GLY A 543 11.85 31.29 -15.29
N ALA A 544 11.31 30.66 -14.24
CA ALA A 544 12.06 29.73 -13.40
C ALA A 544 12.55 28.49 -14.18
N VAL A 545 11.70 27.90 -15.02
CA VAL A 545 12.04 26.76 -15.90
C VAL A 545 13.15 27.14 -16.87
N LEU A 546 13.06 28.33 -17.48
CA LEU A 546 14.05 28.81 -18.44
C LEU A 546 15.40 29.14 -17.78
N GLU A 547 15.40 29.71 -16.57
CA GLU A 547 16.65 29.89 -15.81
C GLU A 547 17.27 28.56 -15.37
N GLY A 548 16.45 27.56 -15.03
CA GLY A 548 16.91 26.19 -14.81
C GLY A 548 17.59 25.62 -16.05
N LEU A 549 16.97 25.74 -17.22
CA LEU A 549 17.53 25.32 -18.50
C LEU A 549 18.88 26.01 -18.82
N PHE A 550 19.01 27.31 -18.52
CA PHE A 550 20.28 28.01 -18.66
C PHE A 550 21.35 27.50 -17.69
N THR A 551 20.97 27.20 -16.46
CA THR A 551 21.87 26.62 -15.45
C THR A 551 22.37 25.23 -15.90
N ASP A 552 21.50 24.40 -16.48
CA ASP A 552 21.88 23.09 -17.02
C ASP A 552 22.89 23.22 -18.17
N ILE A 553 22.70 24.21 -19.07
CA ILE A 553 23.68 24.52 -20.11
C ILE A 553 25.03 24.95 -19.52
N GLU A 554 25.02 25.82 -18.50
CA GLU A 554 26.22 26.30 -17.83
C GLU A 554 26.98 25.13 -17.16
N MET A 555 26.26 24.18 -16.56
CA MET A 555 26.86 22.98 -15.97
C MET A 555 27.42 22.00 -17.00
N GLU A 556 26.68 21.68 -18.07
CA GLU A 556 27.10 20.67 -19.06
C GLU A 556 28.21 21.21 -19.99
N LEU A 557 28.12 22.48 -20.40
CA LEU A 557 28.96 23.03 -21.47
C LEU A 557 29.91 24.15 -21.00
N GLY A 558 29.72 24.71 -19.81
CA GLY A 558 30.49 25.86 -19.31
C GLY A 558 31.91 25.53 -18.88
N GLU A 559 32.18 24.26 -18.54
CA GLU A 559 33.53 23.76 -18.21
C GLU A 559 34.32 23.26 -19.43
N VAL A 560 33.63 22.90 -20.51
CA VAL A 560 34.25 22.23 -21.67
C VAL A 560 34.73 23.25 -22.71
N PRO A 561 36.04 23.28 -23.06
CA PRO A 561 36.52 24.14 -24.13
C PRO A 561 36.02 23.63 -25.50
N GLY A 562 35.77 24.53 -26.45
CA GLY A 562 35.15 24.18 -27.75
C GLY A 562 35.90 23.13 -28.59
N LYS A 563 37.21 22.92 -28.32
CA LYS A 563 38.00 21.83 -28.93
C LYS A 563 37.71 20.45 -28.34
N GLY A 564 37.26 20.37 -27.09
CA GLY A 564 36.95 19.13 -26.36
C GLY A 564 35.49 18.68 -26.44
N LEU A 565 34.65 19.39 -27.19
CA LEU A 565 33.25 19.00 -27.38
C LEU A 565 33.14 17.72 -28.23
N ASP A 566 32.52 16.68 -27.66
CA ASP A 566 32.16 15.44 -28.33
C ASP A 566 30.62 15.32 -28.39
N PRO A 567 30.02 15.10 -29.57
CA PRO A 567 28.58 14.89 -29.73
C PRO A 567 27.94 13.87 -28.80
N ARG A 568 28.68 12.89 -28.29
CA ARG A 568 28.16 11.85 -27.38
C ARG A 568 27.81 12.37 -25.99
N PHE A 569 28.39 13.50 -25.58
CA PHE A 569 28.17 14.11 -24.27
C PHE A 569 27.31 15.38 -24.35
N ILE A 570 26.79 15.73 -25.52
CA ILE A 570 25.88 16.87 -25.69
C ILE A 570 24.45 16.31 -25.70
N GLN A 571 23.75 16.40 -24.57
CA GLN A 571 22.39 15.87 -24.41
C GLN A 571 21.32 16.95 -24.53
N LEU A 572 21.69 18.20 -24.24
CA LEU A 572 20.80 19.37 -24.30
C LEU A 572 20.47 19.87 -25.71
N PHE A 573 21.13 19.36 -26.75
CA PHE A 573 20.87 19.74 -28.15
C PHE A 573 20.82 18.52 -29.05
N LEU A 574 20.00 18.55 -30.09
CA LEU A 574 19.99 17.51 -31.12
C LEU A 574 21.19 17.71 -32.05
N ILE A 575 22.22 16.86 -31.94
CA ILE A 575 23.44 16.95 -32.76
C ILE A 575 23.46 15.87 -33.84
N ARG A 576 23.79 16.26 -35.08
CA ARG A 576 24.03 15.33 -36.20
C ARG A 576 25.48 14.85 -36.19
N ASN A 577 25.69 13.56 -35.93
CA ASN A 577 27.00 12.94 -36.10
C ASN A 577 27.36 12.85 -37.58
N SER A 578 28.53 13.39 -37.95
CA SER A 578 29.16 13.10 -39.24
C SER A 578 29.73 11.68 -39.21
N GLY A 579 28.93 10.68 -39.59
CA GLY A 579 29.37 9.28 -39.67
C GLY A 579 28.38 8.34 -40.36
N LYS A 580 28.69 8.02 -41.63
CA LYS A 580 28.07 7.04 -42.55
C LYS A 580 26.65 7.36 -43.06
N THR A 581 26.61 8.07 -44.18
CA THR A 581 25.67 7.74 -45.27
C THR A 581 25.87 6.27 -45.64
N THR A 582 24.91 5.41 -45.34
CA THR A 582 24.73 4.15 -46.06
C THR A 582 24.37 4.51 -47.49
N SER A 583 25.36 4.47 -48.38
CA SER A 583 25.14 4.29 -49.81
C SER A 583 24.58 2.88 -50.00
N THR A 584 23.27 2.78 -50.06
CA THR A 584 22.60 1.71 -50.80
C THR A 584 21.82 2.38 -51.90
N ASP A 585 22.58 2.88 -52.88
CA ASP A 585 22.09 3.02 -54.24
C ASP A 585 22.50 1.75 -54.99
N GLU A 586 21.47 1.10 -55.50
CA GLU A 586 21.41 0.20 -56.64
C GLU A 586 22.72 0.02 -57.42
N LYS A 587 23.14 -1.25 -57.54
CA LYS A 587 23.64 -1.79 -58.81
C LYS A 587 23.54 -3.33 -58.81
N SER A 588 22.64 -3.79 -59.70
CA SER A 588 22.46 -5.15 -60.24
C SER A 588 21.79 -6.18 -59.35
#